data_AF-A0A448WUY3-F1
#
_entry.id   AF-A0A448WUY3-F1
#
_cell.length_a   1.000
_cell.length_b   1.000
_cell.length_c   1.000
_cell.angle_alpha   90.00
_cell.angle_beta   90.00
_cell.angle_gamma   90.00
#
_symmetry.space_group_name_H-M   'P 1'
#
loop_
_entity.id
_entity.type
_entity.pdbx_description
1 polymer ?
#
loop_
_entity_poly.entity_id
_entity_poly.type
_entity_poly.pdbx_seq_one_letter_code
_entity_poly.pdbx_strand_id
1 'polypeptide(L)'
;IEFKFVDDDVATDEEFFAQANEPLSSFDITIGHLEDIVVGSEFQDIQHNFLNEHYNSFEDTDENKLCYTEIHKKYMDTVETFLEGELKKNIPDFSMADFVAEVW
;
A
#
# COMPACT_ATOMS: atom_id res chain seq x y z
N ILE A 1 9.04 50.71 23.39
CA ILE A 1 8.20 49.78 22.63
C ILE A 1 8.94 48.47 22.63
N GLU A 2 8.44 47.55 23.47
CA GLU A 2 8.85 46.16 23.54
C GLU A 2 8.28 45.46 22.31
N PHE A 3 9.10 44.70 21.57
CA PHE A 3 8.61 43.69 20.63
C PHE A 3 9.29 42.38 21.02
N LYS A 4 8.66 41.70 21.97
CA LYS A 4 8.80 40.25 22.14
C LYS A 4 7.96 39.63 21.02
N PHE A 5 8.62 39.05 20.04
CA PHE A 5 7.99 38.03 19.22
C PHE A 5 8.16 36.72 19.98
N VAL A 6 7.08 36.33 20.66
CA VAL A 6 6.80 34.97 21.07
C VAL A 6 5.82 34.45 20.04
N ASP A 7 6.29 33.57 19.18
CA ASP A 7 5.50 32.57 18.45
C ASP A 7 6.25 31.27 18.82
N ASP A 8 5.91 30.54 19.89
CA ASP A 8 4.73 29.70 20.13
C ASP A 8 4.19 29.02 18.86
N ASP A 9 4.36 27.69 18.86
CA ASP A 9 3.69 26.70 18.02
C ASP A 9 4.10 26.57 16.55
N VAL A 10 5.27 25.97 16.33
CA VAL A 10 5.38 24.93 15.29
C VAL A 10 5.33 23.60 16.03
N ALA A 11 4.12 23.12 16.29
CA ALA A 11 3.90 21.69 16.37
C ALA A 11 4.25 21.13 14.98
N THR A 12 5.46 20.61 14.82
CA THR A 12 5.67 19.65 13.75
C THR A 12 4.77 18.47 14.10
N ASP A 13 3.84 18.13 13.19
CA ASP A 13 3.10 16.87 13.17
C ASP A 13 4.11 15.72 12.92
N GLU A 14 5.06 15.56 13.84
CA GLU A 14 5.81 14.34 14.05
C GLU A 14 4.94 13.49 14.96
N GLU A 15 3.91 12.89 14.34
CA GLU A 15 3.08 11.87 14.97
C GLU A 15 3.98 10.80 15.63
N PHE A 16 4.08 10.89 16.95
CA PHE A 16 4.16 9.76 17.87
C PHE A 16 5.14 8.64 17.48
N PHE A 17 6.45 8.92 17.45
CA PHE A 17 7.45 7.88 17.69
C PHE A 17 7.45 7.49 19.18
N ALA A 18 6.40 6.79 19.61
CA ALA A 18 6.41 6.14 20.91
C ALA A 18 7.40 4.99 20.89
N GLN A 19 8.63 5.30 21.30
CA GLN A 19 9.56 4.46 22.03
C GLN A 19 9.28 2.94 22.00
N ALA A 20 9.68 2.27 20.92
CA ALA A 20 9.65 0.81 20.83
C ALA A 20 11.02 0.23 21.28
N ASN A 21 11.09 -0.17 22.55
CA ASN A 21 12.08 -1.16 23.00
C ASN A 21 11.54 -2.60 22.84
N GLU A 22 10.37 -2.76 22.21
CA GLU A 22 9.79 -4.06 21.85
C GLU A 22 10.41 -4.55 20.52
N PRO A 23 10.79 -5.83 20.41
CA PRO A 23 11.23 -6.38 19.14
C PRO A 23 10.07 -6.35 18.14
N LEU A 24 10.33 -5.86 16.91
CA LEU A 24 9.36 -5.87 15.83
C LEU A 24 8.86 -7.30 15.59
N SER A 25 7.55 -7.45 15.46
CA SER A 25 6.95 -8.73 15.10
C SER A 25 7.17 -9.05 13.61
N SER A 26 6.96 -10.30 13.22
CA SER A 26 6.93 -10.69 11.79
C SER A 26 5.89 -9.88 11.00
N PHE A 27 4.79 -9.52 11.66
CA PHE A 27 3.74 -8.67 11.10
C PHE A 27 4.27 -7.26 10.79
N ASP A 28 4.89 -6.60 11.78
CA ASP A 28 5.43 -5.24 11.60
C ASP A 28 6.48 -5.18 10.49
N ILE A 29 7.35 -6.20 10.43
CA ILE A 29 8.36 -6.33 9.37
C ILE A 29 7.71 -6.47 8.00
N THR A 30 6.65 -7.30 7.90
CA THR A 30 5.93 -7.51 6.64
C THR A 30 5.22 -6.23 6.19
N ILE A 31 4.60 -5.49 7.11
CA ILE A 31 3.95 -4.20 6.81
C ILE A 31 4.98 -3.19 6.28
N GLY A 32 6.15 -3.08 6.91
CA GLY A 32 7.21 -2.20 6.42
C GLY A 32 7.64 -2.52 4.99
N HIS A 33 7.81 -3.80 4.67
CA HIS A 33 8.10 -4.22 3.29
C HIS A 33 6.94 -3.92 2.33
N LEU A 34 5.69 -4.09 2.77
CA LEU A 34 4.51 -3.81 1.96
C LEU A 34 4.40 -2.31 1.63
N GLU A 35 4.67 -1.44 2.61
CA GLU A 35 4.70 0.01 2.41
C GLU A 35 5.73 0.41 1.36
N ASP A 36 6.96 -0.13 1.46
CA ASP A 36 8.02 0.11 0.48
C ASP A 36 7.61 -0.34 -0.94
N ILE A 37 6.95 -1.51 -1.05
CA ILE A 37 6.50 -2.05 -2.34
C ILE A 37 5.42 -1.16 -2.97
N VAL A 38 4.42 -0.73 -2.19
CA VAL A 38 3.26 0.03 -2.69
C VAL A 38 3.63 1.46 -3.11
N VAL A 39 4.58 2.09 -2.41
CA VAL A 39 5.12 3.40 -2.78
C VAL A 39 6.14 3.28 -3.93
N GLY A 40 6.68 2.07 -4.15
CA GLY A 40 7.65 1.77 -5.18
C GLY A 40 7.16 2.04 -6.61
N SER A 41 8.07 2.47 -7.49
CA SER A 41 7.76 2.78 -8.89
C SER A 41 7.27 1.57 -9.68
N GLU A 42 7.73 0.36 -9.34
CA GLU A 42 7.32 -0.87 -10.03
C GLU A 42 5.82 -1.15 -9.84
N PHE A 43 5.30 -0.91 -8.63
CA PHE A 43 3.87 -1.03 -8.35
C PHE A 43 3.06 0.02 -9.12
N GLN A 44 3.54 1.27 -9.15
CA GLN A 44 2.92 2.34 -9.92
C GLN A 44 2.90 2.04 -11.42
N ASP A 45 3.97 1.46 -11.96
CA ASP A 45 4.04 1.04 -13.36
C ASP A 45 3.03 -0.08 -13.67
N ILE A 46 2.86 -1.05 -12.77
CA ILE A 46 1.82 -2.10 -12.89
C ILE A 46 0.43 -1.47 -12.94
N GLN A 47 0.12 -0.56 -12.01
CA GLN A 47 -1.16 0.13 -11.98
C GLN A 47 -1.40 0.95 -13.26
N HIS A 48 -0.38 1.69 -13.70
CA HIS A 48 -0.46 2.52 -14.90
C HIS A 48 -0.65 1.70 -16.17
N ASN A 49 0.11 0.61 -16.32
CA ASN A 49 -0.01 -0.31 -17.46
C ASN A 49 -1.39 -0.97 -17.49
N PHE A 50 -1.88 -1.44 -16.35
CA PHE A 50 -3.20 -2.03 -16.26
C PHE A 50 -4.30 -1.04 -16.64
N LEU A 51 -4.20 0.21 -16.15
CA LEU A 51 -5.14 1.27 -16.51
C LEU A 51 -5.10 1.58 -18.01
N ASN A 52 -3.91 1.70 -18.60
CA ASN A 52 -3.73 1.94 -20.04
C ASN A 52 -4.29 0.81 -20.92
N GLU A 53 -4.30 -0.43 -20.43
CA GLU A 53 -4.94 -1.55 -21.14
C GLU A 53 -6.47 -1.48 -21.10
N HIS A 54 -7.04 -0.98 -19.99
CA HIS A 54 -8.46 -1.12 -19.69
C HIS A 54 -9.27 0.18 -19.70
N TYR A 55 -8.64 1.36 -19.85
CA TYR A 55 -9.33 2.67 -19.75
C TYR A 55 -10.52 2.81 -20.70
N ASN A 56 -10.42 2.29 -21.93
CA ASN A 56 -11.52 2.33 -22.92
C ASN A 56 -12.75 1.52 -22.51
N SER A 57 -12.61 0.60 -21.55
CA SER A 57 -13.72 -0.23 -21.09
C SER A 57 -14.60 0.55 -20.11
N PHE A 58 -14.05 1.51 -19.38
CA PHE A 58 -14.72 2.28 -18.34
C PHE A 58 -15.49 3.47 -18.93
N GLU A 59 -16.78 3.52 -18.64
CA GLU A 59 -17.67 4.63 -18.98
C GLU A 59 -18.12 5.35 -17.71
N ASP A 60 -18.20 6.68 -17.77
CA ASP A 60 -18.68 7.54 -16.69
C ASP A 60 -20.23 7.56 -16.68
N THR A 61 -20.80 6.42 -16.32
CA THR A 61 -22.25 6.21 -16.18
C THR A 61 -22.53 5.44 -14.90
N ASP A 62 -23.74 5.60 -14.35
CA ASP A 62 -24.16 4.91 -13.12
C ASP A 62 -24.31 3.39 -13.28
N GLU A 63 -24.28 2.86 -14.51
CA GLU A 63 -24.44 1.43 -14.80
C GLU A 63 -23.08 0.71 -14.97
N ASN A 64 -22.87 -0.35 -14.19
CA ASN A 64 -21.68 -1.20 -14.30
C ASN A 64 -21.80 -2.18 -15.46
N LYS A 65 -20.76 -2.25 -16.31
CA LYS A 65 -20.68 -3.26 -17.36
C LYS A 65 -20.30 -4.62 -16.77
N LEU A 66 -20.81 -5.70 -17.36
CA LEU A 66 -20.46 -7.08 -16.97
C LEU A 66 -18.95 -7.36 -17.08
N CYS A 67 -18.26 -6.70 -18.01
CA CYS A 67 -16.80 -6.83 -18.16
C CYS A 67 -16.02 -6.25 -16.97
N TYR A 68 -16.61 -5.37 -16.13
CA TYR A 68 -15.92 -4.81 -14.97
C TYR A 68 -15.55 -5.89 -13.95
N THR A 69 -16.38 -6.93 -13.79
CA THR A 69 -16.07 -8.04 -12.89
C THR A 69 -14.84 -8.82 -13.36
N GLU A 70 -14.70 -9.03 -14.66
CA GLU A 70 -13.54 -9.72 -15.24
C GLU A 70 -12.27 -8.86 -15.13
N ILE A 71 -12.39 -7.56 -15.40
CA ILE A 71 -11.29 -6.60 -15.26
C ILE A 71 -10.85 -6.51 -13.80
N HIS A 72 -11.78 -6.42 -12.85
CA HIS A 72 -11.47 -6.39 -11.42
C HIS A 72 -10.73 -7.65 -10.97
N LYS A 73 -11.19 -8.85 -11.39
CA LYS A 73 -10.50 -10.10 -11.08
C LYS A 73 -9.08 -10.12 -11.63
N LYS A 74 -8.90 -9.73 -12.90
CA LYS A 74 -7.57 -9.64 -13.52
C LYS A 74 -6.66 -8.67 -12.77
N TYR A 75 -7.20 -7.55 -12.29
CA TYR A 75 -6.45 -6.58 -11.49
C TYR A 75 -5.99 -7.18 -10.16
N MET A 76 -6.92 -7.81 -9.42
CA MET A 76 -6.61 -8.48 -8.16
C MET A 76 -5.53 -9.55 -8.35
N ASP A 77 -5.70 -10.45 -9.31
CA ASP A 77 -4.72 -11.50 -9.60
C ASP A 77 -3.33 -10.91 -9.92
N THR A 78 -3.28 -9.81 -10.68
CA THR A 78 -2.04 -9.13 -11.06
C THR A 78 -1.33 -8.53 -9.85
N VAL A 79 -2.08 -7.80 -9.01
CA VAL A 79 -1.57 -7.16 -7.80
C VAL A 79 -1.16 -8.20 -6.76
N GLU A 80 -2.00 -9.19 -6.48
CA GLU A 80 -1.71 -10.24 -5.51
C GLU A 80 -0.45 -11.04 -5.89
N THR A 81 -0.33 -11.43 -7.17
CA THR A 81 0.85 -12.15 -7.67
C THR A 81 2.12 -11.31 -7.52
N PHE A 82 2.03 -10.00 -7.80
CA PHE A 82 3.17 -9.10 -7.65
C PHE A 82 3.58 -8.94 -6.19
N LEU A 83 2.63 -8.62 -5.31
CA LEU A 83 2.90 -8.41 -3.88
C LEU A 83 3.47 -9.67 -3.22
N GLU A 84 2.88 -10.84 -3.47
CA GLU A 84 3.39 -12.10 -2.94
C GLU A 84 4.80 -12.41 -3.47
N GLY A 85 5.06 -12.11 -4.75
CA GLY A 85 6.39 -12.25 -5.35
C GLY A 85 7.44 -11.37 -4.68
N GLU A 86 7.13 -10.09 -4.46
CA GLU A 86 8.04 -9.14 -3.79
C GLU A 86 8.27 -9.49 -2.32
N LEU A 87 7.22 -9.88 -1.60
CA LEU A 87 7.35 -10.27 -0.19
C LEU A 87 8.19 -11.55 -0.03
N LYS A 88 8.02 -12.55 -0.91
CA LYS A 88 8.86 -13.77 -0.89
C LYS A 88 10.33 -13.52 -1.21
N LYS A 89 10.67 -12.44 -1.92
CA LYS A 89 12.08 -12.05 -2.16
C LYS A 89 12.74 -11.52 -0.89
N ASN A 90 11.97 -10.84 -0.03
CA ASN A 90 12.47 -10.16 1.16
C ASN A 90 12.30 -11.00 2.44
N ILE A 91 11.29 -11.87 2.49
CA ILE A 91 10.95 -12.70 3.64
C ILE A 91 10.98 -14.19 3.22
N PRO A 92 11.98 -14.97 3.69
CA PRO A 92 12.03 -16.41 3.43
C PRO A 92 10.80 -17.12 3.96
N ASP A 93 10.31 -18.11 3.21
CA ASP A 93 9.14 -18.93 3.56
C ASP A 93 7.85 -18.11 3.80
N PHE A 94 7.75 -16.89 3.24
CA PHE A 94 6.57 -16.05 3.36
C PHE A 94 5.32 -16.71 2.74
N SER A 95 4.21 -16.60 3.47
CA SER A 95 2.88 -17.08 3.10
C SER A 95 1.87 -15.95 3.26
N MET A 96 1.32 -15.48 2.13
CA MET A 96 0.27 -14.45 2.14
C MET A 96 -0.96 -14.91 2.92
N ALA A 97 -1.27 -16.22 2.88
CA ALA A 97 -2.41 -16.79 3.59
C ALA A 97 -2.24 -16.70 5.11
N ASP A 98 -1.04 -17.01 5.62
CA ASP A 98 -0.75 -16.93 7.05
C ASP A 98 -0.74 -15.46 7.51
N PHE A 99 -0.12 -14.58 6.71
CA PHE A 99 -0.11 -13.14 6.99
C PHE A 99 -1.52 -12.54 7.05
N VAL A 100 -2.40 -12.85 6.08
CA VAL A 100 -3.78 -12.37 6.10
C VAL A 100 -4.53 -12.95 7.29
N ALA A 101 -4.30 -14.21 7.67
CA ALA A 101 -4.93 -14.81 8.84
C ALA A 101 -4.55 -14.13 10.17
N GLU A 102 -3.38 -13.47 10.25
CA GLU A 102 -2.98 -12.68 11.42
C GLU A 102 -3.74 -11.34 11.54
N VAL A 103 -4.35 -10.85 10.45
CA VAL A 103 -5.10 -9.58 10.40
C VAL A 103 -6.54 -9.71 10.94
N TRP A 104 -7.12 -10.90 10.90
CA TRP A 104 -8.54 -11.17 11.23
C TRP A 104 -8.71 -11.90 12.56
#